data_AF-A0A367IE97-F1
#
_entry.id   AF-A0A367IE97-F1
#
_cell.length_a   1.000
_cell.length_b   1.000
_cell.length_c   1.000
_cell.angle_alpha   90.00
_cell.angle_beta   90.00
_cell.angle_gamma   90.00
#
_symmetry.space_group_name_H-M   'P 1'
#
loop_
_entity.id
_entity.type
_entity.pdbx_description
1 polymer ?
#
loop_
_entity_poly.entity_id
_entity_poly.type
_entity_poly.pdbx_seq_one_letter_code
_entity_poly.pdbx_strand_id
1 'polypeptide(L)'
;MEEIDKQGRNLSTTVWTQLDRKAGAITELTIRQLRNRISTWVVLGVGVLLISLLLIFYIDSIREEFEPVDNDGDSEDWDNDGYPLGQERIYGTSDYDESNFPGSTEYIYQGDVDWNDQPRNHYGNHTWFSAWGYFTPTWVDTETENPFFWDGDWIDWNLEPIICEDAGLSDDPFEAFDWGSLSRNYCLYENGTYVMFGAIFIGEGDFFVEPGWNTEWGYLTESFFVEKHPKSMYIDEDDIDWDGSEISSSQGFDDDGDCLKEDYIDESSPNDDNRNGIYCDVQWTYDLNGNLVSIRADDNVDEDPDDSLLIGESSHRTFIIGTGKIAFVMILGLFLPLFLALGLVRDESENGTLHYLLSKPIHRGEFILYRLLGYLAIVVSYIVILTFIIAFITSIIGPGESIIRLSDYPVWLGISLSTILVLTAYGSVFNTVGLVLPRYGVYLCILFGIWEFLMGLFTITIPNSSITMLSISHWAIQIIDATVMIAWSDTITLQQKSDAFGLETGISFFWHPPVHTLGTGSPFIALIISVVFILVFSVSMILIGQLIFRKKEIM
;
A
#
# COMPACT_ATOMS: atom_id res chain seq x y z
N MET A 1 9.12 -13.45 -76.04
CA MET A 1 9.64 -12.36 -75.20
C MET A 1 8.44 -11.47 -74.92
N GLU A 2 7.96 -11.51 -73.68
CA GLU A 2 6.68 -10.94 -73.25
C GLU A 2 6.58 -9.44 -73.51
N GLU A 3 5.42 -9.04 -74.00
CA GLU A 3 5.05 -7.65 -74.23
C GLU A 3 4.74 -7.00 -72.88
N ILE A 4 5.55 -6.02 -72.47
CA ILE A 4 5.41 -5.30 -71.21
C ILE A 4 4.18 -4.40 -71.28
N ASP A 5 3.18 -4.69 -70.43
CA ASP A 5 1.93 -3.94 -70.27
C ASP A 5 2.20 -2.49 -69.84
N LYS A 6 2.08 -1.56 -70.78
CA LYS A 6 2.29 -0.11 -70.57
C LYS A 6 1.20 0.58 -69.74
N GLN A 7 0.08 -0.08 -69.43
CA GLN A 7 -1.03 0.51 -68.68
C GLN A 7 -1.21 -0.07 -67.27
N GLY A 8 -0.43 -1.09 -66.88
CA GLY A 8 -0.54 -1.72 -65.55
C GLY A 8 -1.92 -2.34 -65.28
N ARG A 9 -2.67 -2.71 -66.33
CA ARG A 9 -4.05 -3.20 -66.23
C ARG A 9 -4.13 -4.67 -65.90
N ASN A 10 -3.08 -5.46 -66.15
CA ASN A 10 -3.06 -6.88 -65.79
C ASN A 10 -3.04 -7.13 -64.26
N LEU A 11 -2.60 -6.17 -63.45
CA LEU A 11 -2.70 -6.26 -61.99
C LEU A 11 -4.14 -6.05 -61.49
N SER A 12 -4.96 -5.28 -62.22
CA SER A 12 -6.35 -4.96 -61.87
C SER A 12 -7.37 -6.09 -62.12
N THR A 13 -6.93 -7.18 -62.76
CA THR A 13 -7.74 -8.37 -63.07
C THR A 13 -7.41 -9.57 -62.17
N THR A 14 -6.49 -9.41 -61.22
CA THR A 14 -6.16 -10.47 -60.27
C THR A 14 -7.31 -10.67 -59.27
N VAL A 15 -7.57 -11.91 -58.86
CA VAL A 15 -8.62 -12.26 -57.89
C VAL A 15 -8.50 -11.44 -56.61
N TRP A 16 -7.28 -11.17 -56.17
CA TRP A 16 -6.96 -10.36 -54.99
C TRP A 16 -7.42 -8.90 -55.11
N THR A 17 -7.19 -8.23 -56.25
CA THR A 17 -7.66 -6.84 -56.44
C THR A 17 -9.18 -6.72 -56.56
N GLN A 18 -9.86 -7.78 -57.03
CA GLN A 18 -11.34 -7.81 -57.05
C GLN A 18 -11.95 -8.14 -55.68
N LEU A 19 -11.31 -9.01 -54.91
CA LEU A 19 -11.75 -9.38 -53.56
C LEU A 19 -11.56 -8.20 -52.59
N ASP A 20 -10.43 -7.49 -52.70
CA ASP A 20 -10.12 -6.27 -51.96
C ASP A 20 -11.15 -5.14 -52.23
N ARG A 21 -11.53 -4.93 -53.49
CA ARG A 21 -12.57 -3.93 -53.85
C ARG A 21 -13.95 -4.28 -53.30
N LYS A 22 -14.32 -5.56 -53.27
CA LYS A 22 -15.62 -6.03 -52.74
C LYS A 22 -15.64 -5.93 -51.21
N ALA A 23 -14.57 -6.35 -50.55
CA ALA A 23 -14.38 -6.25 -49.12
C ALA A 23 -14.40 -4.78 -48.66
N GLY A 24 -13.64 -3.92 -49.35
CA GLY A 24 -13.60 -2.47 -49.14
C GLY A 24 -14.98 -1.82 -49.28
N ALA A 25 -15.78 -2.21 -50.28
CA ALA A 25 -17.11 -1.63 -50.47
C ALA A 25 -18.10 -2.00 -49.34
N ILE A 26 -18.06 -3.25 -48.83
CA ILE A 26 -18.94 -3.68 -47.74
C ILE A 26 -18.51 -3.07 -46.41
N THR A 27 -17.20 -3.06 -46.14
CA THR A 27 -16.65 -2.40 -44.94
C THR A 27 -17.00 -0.92 -44.93
N GLU A 28 -16.79 -0.21 -46.05
CA GLU A 28 -17.16 1.20 -46.18
C GLU A 28 -18.66 1.44 -46.01
N LEU A 29 -19.51 0.60 -46.60
CA LEU A 29 -20.97 0.69 -46.44
C LEU A 29 -21.36 0.53 -44.97
N THR A 30 -20.74 -0.42 -44.27
CA THR A 30 -20.98 -0.66 -42.85
C THR A 30 -20.55 0.53 -42.00
N ILE A 31 -19.38 1.11 -42.31
CA ILE A 31 -18.88 2.31 -41.63
C ILE A 31 -19.87 3.46 -41.82
N ARG A 32 -20.37 3.69 -43.04
CA ARG A 32 -21.36 4.74 -43.33
C ARG A 32 -22.68 4.51 -42.58
N GLN A 33 -23.14 3.26 -42.49
CA GLN A 33 -24.37 2.93 -41.75
C GLN A 33 -24.20 3.18 -40.24
N LEU A 34 -23.11 2.71 -39.64
CA LEU A 34 -22.84 2.93 -38.23
C LEU A 34 -22.66 4.42 -37.92
N ARG A 35 -21.97 5.17 -38.79
CA ARG A 35 -21.79 6.62 -38.63
C ARG A 35 -23.11 7.41 -38.63
N ASN A 36 -24.11 6.94 -39.38
CA ASN A 36 -25.41 7.61 -39.45
C ASN A 36 -26.37 7.16 -38.33
N ARG A 37 -26.03 6.12 -37.56
CA ARG A 37 -26.87 5.62 -36.48
C ARG A 37 -26.64 6.46 -35.22
N ILE A 38 -27.70 7.08 -34.70
CA ILE A 38 -27.65 7.90 -33.47
C ILE A 38 -27.09 7.08 -32.30
N SER A 39 -27.49 5.81 -32.17
CA SER A 39 -27.03 4.95 -31.08
C SER A 39 -25.51 4.78 -31.07
N THR A 40 -24.83 4.86 -32.22
CA THR A 40 -23.37 4.77 -32.27
C THR A 40 -22.74 5.96 -31.56
N TRP A 41 -23.16 7.18 -31.89
CA TRP A 41 -22.65 8.38 -31.22
C TRP A 41 -23.05 8.48 -29.75
N VAL A 42 -24.24 8.00 -29.40
CA VAL A 42 -24.67 7.95 -27.99
C VAL A 42 -23.76 7.03 -27.19
N VAL A 43 -23.49 5.81 -27.66
CA VAL A 43 -22.65 4.86 -26.93
C VAL A 43 -21.20 5.35 -26.83
N LEU A 44 -20.65 5.90 -27.91
CA LEU A 44 -19.31 6.51 -27.88
C LEU A 44 -19.25 7.73 -26.95
N GLY A 45 -20.27 8.58 -26.97
CA GLY A 45 -20.34 9.77 -26.10
C GLY A 45 -20.47 9.42 -24.62
N VAL A 46 -21.29 8.42 -24.27
CA VAL A 46 -21.38 7.89 -22.89
C VAL A 46 -20.04 7.32 -22.45
N GLY A 47 -19.32 6.63 -23.34
CA GLY A 47 -17.97 6.13 -23.07
C GLY A 47 -16.98 7.25 -22.72
N VAL A 48 -16.98 8.34 -23.50
CA VAL A 48 -16.14 9.52 -23.20
C VAL A 48 -16.53 10.15 -21.88
N LEU A 49 -17.83 10.33 -21.60
CA LEU A 49 -18.28 10.91 -20.32
C LEU A 49 -17.85 10.06 -19.12
N LEU A 50 -17.94 8.74 -19.21
CA LEU A 50 -17.50 7.83 -18.15
C LEU A 50 -16.01 7.98 -17.90
N ILE A 51 -15.19 8.00 -18.96
CA ILE A 51 -13.74 8.21 -18.84
C ILE A 51 -13.42 9.59 -18.25
N SER A 52 -14.09 10.64 -18.70
CA SER A 52 -13.88 11.99 -18.15
C SER A 52 -14.22 12.04 -16.66
N LEU A 53 -15.28 11.36 -16.23
CA LEU A 53 -15.64 11.28 -14.81
C LEU A 53 -14.54 10.57 -14.00
N LEU A 54 -14.03 9.43 -14.49
CA LEU A 54 -12.93 8.71 -13.84
C LEU A 54 -11.65 9.56 -13.75
N LEU A 55 -11.34 10.31 -14.82
CA LEU A 55 -10.19 11.23 -14.81
C LEU A 55 -10.34 12.34 -13.78
N ILE A 56 -11.55 12.86 -13.56
CA ILE A 56 -11.77 13.88 -12.52
C ILE A 56 -11.50 13.31 -11.14
N PHE A 57 -12.01 12.11 -10.83
CA PHE A 57 -11.73 11.45 -9.55
C PHE A 57 -10.25 11.15 -9.36
N TYR A 58 -9.55 10.76 -10.41
CA TYR A 58 -8.09 10.56 -10.37
C TYR A 58 -7.32 11.84 -10.10
N ILE A 59 -7.70 12.95 -10.72
CA ILE A 59 -7.07 14.25 -10.47
C ILE A 59 -7.31 14.71 -9.04
N ASP A 60 -8.48 14.40 -8.49
CA ASP A 60 -8.83 14.69 -7.09
C ASP A 60 -7.94 13.86 -6.15
N SER A 61 -7.86 12.53 -6.37
CA SER A 61 -7.12 11.61 -5.50
C SER A 61 -5.60 11.80 -5.51
N ILE A 62 -5.02 12.30 -6.60
CA ILE A 62 -3.57 12.58 -6.69
C ILE A 62 -3.21 13.95 -6.09
N ARG A 63 -4.22 14.83 -5.90
CA ARG A 63 -4.01 16.16 -5.32
C ARG A 63 -4.21 16.21 -3.82
N GLU A 64 -4.82 15.17 -3.25
CA GLU A 64 -4.98 15.04 -1.81
C GLU A 64 -3.58 14.80 -1.22
N GLU A 65 -3.17 15.66 -0.29
CA GLU A 65 -1.95 15.44 0.50
C GLU A 65 -2.24 14.27 1.45
N PHE A 66 -1.38 13.26 1.43
CA PHE A 66 -1.49 12.12 2.33
C PHE A 66 -0.94 12.56 3.70
N GLU A 67 -1.73 12.32 4.76
CA GLU A 67 -1.19 12.39 6.12
C GLU A 67 -0.38 11.10 6.32
N PRO A 68 0.96 11.20 6.51
CA PRO A 68 1.78 10.04 6.75
C PRO A 68 1.36 9.34 8.04
N VAL A 69 1.48 8.01 8.05
CA VAL A 69 1.03 7.17 9.15
C VAL A 69 2.25 6.80 9.99
N ASP A 70 2.24 7.26 11.23
CA ASP A 70 3.14 6.77 12.28
C ASP A 70 2.74 5.33 12.64
N ASN A 71 3.55 4.36 12.19
CA ASN A 71 3.20 2.94 12.31
C ASN A 71 3.64 2.30 13.64
N ASP A 72 4.67 2.82 14.29
CA ASP A 72 5.23 2.25 15.53
C ASP A 72 4.84 3.08 16.78
N GLY A 73 4.39 4.32 16.59
CA GLY A 73 3.85 5.22 17.60
C GLY A 73 4.91 6.05 18.31
N ASP A 74 6.13 6.14 17.80
CA ASP A 74 7.25 6.85 18.45
C ASP A 74 7.17 8.39 18.33
N SER A 75 6.30 8.92 17.47
CA SER A 75 5.98 10.34 17.44
C SER A 75 5.05 10.79 18.58
N GLU A 76 4.44 9.84 19.30
CA GLU A 76 3.51 10.12 20.38
C GLU A 76 4.22 10.54 21.67
N ASP A 77 3.48 11.27 22.50
CA ASP A 77 3.92 11.78 23.80
C ASP A 77 2.79 11.45 24.77
N TRP A 78 2.93 10.33 25.47
CA TRP A 78 1.86 9.76 26.30
C TRP A 78 1.78 10.42 27.67
N ASP A 79 2.89 10.92 28.22
CA ASP A 79 2.92 11.58 29.52
C ASP A 79 2.77 13.12 29.46
N ASN A 80 2.83 13.70 28.27
CA ASN A 80 2.67 15.12 27.95
C ASN A 80 3.77 16.04 28.49
N ASP A 81 4.99 15.52 28.70
CA ASP A 81 6.17 16.32 29.00
C ASP A 81 6.65 17.14 27.77
N GLY A 82 6.16 16.79 26.58
CA GLY A 82 6.41 17.38 25.28
C GLY A 82 7.65 16.86 24.54
N TYR A 83 8.23 15.74 24.94
CA TYR A 83 9.22 14.96 24.21
C TYR A 83 8.52 13.74 23.59
N PRO A 84 8.70 13.47 22.29
CA PRO A 84 8.13 12.28 21.67
C PRO A 84 8.87 11.01 22.12
N LEU A 85 8.18 9.88 22.11
CA LEU A 85 8.68 8.57 22.52
C LEU A 85 9.99 8.18 21.82
N GLY A 86 10.16 8.47 20.53
CA GLY A 86 11.41 8.27 19.80
C GLY A 86 12.58 9.02 20.46
N GLN A 87 12.36 10.29 20.80
CA GLN A 87 13.37 11.09 21.51
C GLN A 87 13.67 10.52 22.89
N GLU A 88 12.66 10.04 23.58
CA GLU A 88 12.84 9.43 24.90
C GLU A 88 13.57 8.09 24.83
N ARG A 89 13.35 7.29 23.79
CA ARG A 89 14.09 6.04 23.54
C ARG A 89 15.58 6.31 23.31
N ILE A 90 15.93 7.37 22.57
CA ILE A 90 17.31 7.84 22.37
C ILE A 90 17.99 8.11 23.73
N TYR A 91 17.30 8.79 24.64
CA TYR A 91 17.83 9.18 25.96
C TYR A 91 17.55 8.14 27.06
N GLY A 92 16.84 7.06 26.75
CA GLY A 92 16.40 6.01 27.68
C GLY A 92 15.50 6.52 28.81
N THR A 93 14.73 7.57 28.55
CA THR A 93 13.73 8.15 29.47
C THR A 93 12.37 7.46 29.27
N SER A 94 11.36 7.84 30.06
CA SER A 94 10.13 7.05 30.18
C SER A 94 8.90 7.88 29.82
N ASP A 95 8.26 7.54 28.70
CA ASP A 95 7.02 8.13 28.16
C ASP A 95 5.73 7.82 28.97
N TYR A 96 5.89 7.48 30.23
CA TYR A 96 4.80 7.27 31.17
C TYR A 96 4.94 8.13 32.42
N ASP A 97 6.04 8.86 32.54
CA ASP A 97 6.42 9.62 33.71
C ASP A 97 6.90 11.01 33.30
N GLU A 98 6.01 12.01 33.43
CA GLU A 98 6.25 13.42 33.11
C GLU A 98 7.49 14.02 33.80
N SER A 99 8.00 13.38 34.87
CA SER A 99 9.21 13.81 35.57
C SER A 99 10.51 13.21 35.01
N ASN A 100 10.41 12.15 34.22
CA ASN A 100 11.52 11.42 33.61
C ASN A 100 11.57 11.68 32.09
N PHE A 101 12.13 12.83 31.75
CA PHE A 101 12.26 13.33 30.38
C PHE A 101 13.72 13.50 29.95
N PRO A 102 14.04 13.65 28.65
CA PRO A 102 15.40 13.90 28.18
C PRO A 102 16.05 15.12 28.85
N GLY A 103 17.12 14.89 29.60
CA GLY A 103 17.82 15.91 30.40
C GLY A 103 17.25 16.15 31.81
N SER A 104 16.30 15.33 32.24
CA SER A 104 15.83 15.27 33.63
C SER A 104 16.92 14.76 34.59
N THR A 105 16.62 14.85 35.89
CA THR A 105 17.57 14.46 36.94
C THR A 105 17.48 12.96 37.20
N GLU A 106 18.61 12.27 37.13
CA GLU A 106 18.71 10.83 37.35
C GLU A 106 19.43 10.53 38.68
N TYR A 107 18.95 9.53 39.41
CA TYR A 107 19.61 9.02 40.60
C TYR A 107 20.65 7.95 40.24
N ILE A 108 21.92 8.26 40.45
CA ILE A 108 23.02 7.31 40.24
C ILE A 108 23.34 6.61 41.57
N TYR A 109 23.00 5.32 41.62
CA TYR A 109 23.31 4.44 42.74
C TYR A 109 24.83 4.28 42.93
N GLN A 110 25.32 4.48 44.16
CA GLN A 110 26.72 4.25 44.52
C GLN A 110 26.91 3.08 45.48
N GLY A 111 25.92 2.80 46.32
CA GLY A 111 25.96 1.69 47.26
C GLY A 111 24.70 1.63 48.12
N ASP A 112 24.55 0.53 48.83
CA ASP A 112 23.51 0.30 49.82
C ASP A 112 24.08 -0.20 51.13
N VAL A 113 23.26 -0.13 52.17
CA VAL A 113 23.46 -0.84 53.43
C VAL A 113 22.31 -1.82 53.55
N ASP A 114 22.60 -3.10 53.33
CA ASP A 114 21.60 -4.17 53.31
C ASP A 114 21.29 -4.69 54.73
N TRP A 115 20.28 -5.57 54.84
CA TRP A 115 19.81 -6.14 56.12
C TRP A 115 20.89 -6.94 56.88
N ASN A 116 21.98 -7.37 56.22
CA ASN A 116 23.05 -8.16 56.84
C ASN A 116 24.40 -7.44 57.01
N ASP A 117 24.53 -6.19 56.57
CA ASP A 117 25.80 -5.48 56.57
C ASP A 117 26.27 -5.10 57.99
N GLN A 118 27.58 -5.11 58.19
CA GLN A 118 28.27 -4.67 59.40
C GLN A 118 29.60 -4.00 59.00
N PRO A 119 29.82 -2.71 59.28
CA PRO A 119 28.97 -1.81 60.07
C PRO A 119 27.76 -1.26 59.29
N ARG A 120 26.67 -0.92 59.99
CA ARG A 120 25.42 -0.35 59.42
C ARG A 120 25.36 1.18 59.44
N ASN A 121 26.50 1.83 59.68
CA ASN A 121 26.61 3.27 59.65
C ASN A 121 27.40 3.70 58.40
N HIS A 122 26.88 4.68 57.69
CA HIS A 122 27.52 5.27 56.52
C HIS A 122 27.51 6.79 56.64
N TYR A 123 28.65 7.41 56.36
CA TYR A 123 28.84 8.85 56.45
C TYR A 123 29.22 9.42 55.09
N GLY A 124 28.54 10.46 54.64
CA GLY A 124 28.86 11.18 53.42
C GLY A 124 27.80 12.18 53.01
N ASN A 125 28.08 12.93 51.93
CA ASN A 125 27.12 13.78 51.25
C ASN A 125 26.49 12.97 50.12
N HIS A 126 25.25 12.53 50.34
CA HIS A 126 24.55 11.64 49.43
C HIS A 126 23.09 12.07 49.28
N THR A 127 22.51 11.68 48.15
CA THR A 127 21.06 11.48 48.04
C THR A 127 20.76 10.14 48.70
N TRP A 128 20.01 10.18 49.79
CA TRP A 128 19.57 8.99 50.51
C TRP A 128 18.23 8.55 49.94
N PHE A 129 18.14 7.31 49.49
CA PHE A 129 16.96 6.74 48.85
C PHE A 129 16.37 5.62 49.74
N SER A 130 15.05 5.64 49.92
CA SER A 130 14.31 4.75 50.83
C SER A 130 14.98 4.64 52.21
N ALA A 131 15.25 5.78 52.85
CA ALA A 131 16.04 5.85 54.07
C ALA A 131 15.26 5.39 55.32
N TRP A 132 15.73 4.30 55.94
CA TRP A 132 15.14 3.71 57.15
C TRP A 132 16.16 3.64 58.28
N GLY A 133 16.05 4.57 59.24
CA GLY A 133 16.99 4.61 60.36
C GLY A 133 17.17 5.98 60.98
N TYR A 134 18.35 6.20 61.57
CA TYR A 134 18.69 7.41 62.29
C TYR A 134 19.71 8.22 61.51
N PHE A 135 19.35 9.45 61.15
CA PHE A 135 20.23 10.38 60.45
C PHE A 135 20.69 11.50 61.37
N THR A 136 22.00 11.62 61.55
CA THR A 136 22.63 12.72 62.28
C THR A 136 23.20 13.72 61.25
N PRO A 137 22.47 14.82 60.95
CA PRO A 137 22.84 15.74 59.88
C PRO A 137 24.02 16.62 60.28
N THR A 138 24.97 16.80 59.35
CA THR A 138 25.86 17.97 59.32
C THR A 138 25.29 19.06 58.43
N TRP A 139 24.58 18.69 57.37
CA TRP A 139 23.87 19.58 56.45
C TRP A 139 22.73 18.83 55.76
N VAL A 140 21.67 19.54 55.38
CA VAL A 140 20.51 19.01 54.65
C VAL A 140 20.15 20.02 53.57
N ASP A 141 19.83 19.53 52.39
CA ASP A 141 19.32 20.36 51.31
C ASP A 141 17.83 20.64 51.52
N THR A 142 17.50 21.92 51.70
CA THR A 142 16.12 22.39 51.86
C THR A 142 15.61 23.14 50.63
N GLU A 143 16.47 23.37 49.64
CA GLU A 143 16.17 24.18 48.45
C GLU A 143 15.78 23.31 47.25
N THR A 144 16.20 22.05 47.21
CA THR A 144 15.89 21.12 46.12
C THR A 144 14.41 20.67 46.16
N GLU A 145 13.73 20.88 45.04
CA GLU A 145 12.36 20.39 44.80
C GLU A 145 12.38 18.88 44.47
N ASN A 146 11.25 18.20 44.66
CA ASN A 146 11.14 16.76 44.39
C ASN A 146 11.43 16.48 42.90
N PRO A 147 12.50 15.75 42.55
CA PRO A 147 12.82 15.43 41.17
C PRO A 147 12.04 14.21 40.64
N PHE A 148 11.22 13.55 41.47
CA PHE A 148 10.50 12.34 41.11
C PHE A 148 8.97 12.58 41.06
N PHE A 149 8.26 11.81 40.23
CA PHE A 149 6.80 11.83 40.11
C PHE A 149 6.05 11.46 41.40
N TRP A 150 6.69 10.70 42.28
CA TRP A 150 6.08 10.17 43.50
C TRP A 150 6.36 11.10 44.68
N ASP A 151 5.34 11.83 45.11
CA ASP A 151 5.43 12.78 46.24
C ASP A 151 5.39 12.09 47.62
N GLY A 152 5.19 10.78 47.65
CA GLY A 152 4.92 10.03 48.89
C GLY A 152 6.14 9.90 49.81
N ASP A 153 7.35 9.85 49.24
CA ASP A 153 8.58 9.50 49.96
C ASP A 153 9.58 10.65 50.07
N TRP A 154 9.46 11.70 49.24
CA TRP A 154 10.32 12.87 49.28
C TRP A 154 10.03 13.76 50.49
N ILE A 155 11.08 14.25 51.17
CA ILE A 155 10.93 15.17 52.29
C ILE A 155 10.80 16.62 51.81
N ASP A 156 9.64 17.22 52.00
CA ASP A 156 9.49 18.69 51.95
C ASP A 156 9.91 19.31 53.30
N TRP A 157 11.09 19.92 53.30
CA TRP A 157 11.68 20.60 54.47
C TRP A 157 11.03 21.95 54.79
N ASN A 158 10.18 22.50 53.91
CA ASN A 158 9.48 23.76 54.17
C ASN A 158 8.33 23.63 55.18
N LEU A 159 7.93 22.40 55.50
CA LEU A 159 6.88 22.10 56.47
C LEU A 159 7.42 22.03 57.90
N GLU A 160 6.68 22.56 58.89
CA GLU A 160 7.13 22.57 60.31
C GLU A 160 7.49 21.17 60.81
N PRO A 161 8.69 20.91 61.37
CA PRO A 161 9.16 19.56 61.69
C PRO A 161 8.31 18.89 62.77
N ILE A 162 8.07 17.58 62.62
CA ILE A 162 7.38 16.76 63.63
C ILE A 162 8.39 16.37 64.70
N ILE A 163 8.12 16.72 65.96
CA ILE A 163 8.94 16.30 67.09
C ILE A 163 8.53 14.85 67.46
N CYS A 164 9.50 13.91 67.47
CA CYS A 164 9.21 12.49 67.69
C CYS A 164 8.47 12.21 69.02
N GLU A 165 8.78 13.00 70.05
CA GLU A 165 8.19 12.89 71.40
C GLU A 165 6.71 13.33 71.44
N ASP A 166 6.34 14.28 70.58
CA ASP A 166 4.97 14.78 70.44
C ASP A 166 4.10 13.87 69.55
N ALA A 167 4.75 13.05 68.72
CA ALA A 167 4.10 12.10 67.81
C ALA A 167 3.61 10.80 68.50
N GLY A 168 3.94 10.60 69.79
CA GLY A 168 3.47 9.43 70.55
C GLY A 168 4.09 8.10 70.13
N LEU A 169 5.26 8.13 69.47
CA LEU A 169 6.03 6.95 69.08
C LEU A 169 6.54 6.18 70.32
N SER A 170 6.61 4.85 70.22
CA SER A 170 7.17 3.96 71.27
C SER A 170 8.68 4.13 71.44
N ASP A 171 9.24 3.56 72.53
CA ASP A 171 10.69 3.56 72.81
C ASP A 171 11.53 2.96 71.65
N ASP A 172 10.92 2.08 70.84
CA ASP A 172 11.40 1.68 69.51
C ASP A 172 10.42 2.19 68.45
N PRO A 173 10.80 3.17 67.61
CA PRO A 173 9.93 3.74 66.59
C PRO A 173 9.70 2.80 65.38
N PHE A 174 10.47 1.72 65.24
CA PHE A 174 10.38 0.79 64.09
C PHE A 174 9.63 -0.52 64.42
N GLU A 175 9.49 -0.91 65.70
CA GLU A 175 8.78 -2.14 66.12
C GLU A 175 7.24 -2.07 65.94
N ALA A 176 6.68 -0.85 65.92
CA ALA A 176 5.25 -0.58 65.87
C ALA A 176 4.82 0.40 64.77
N PHE A 177 5.56 0.45 63.65
CA PHE A 177 5.22 1.33 62.54
C PHE A 177 3.91 0.87 61.86
N ASP A 178 2.79 1.46 62.29
CA ASP A 178 1.51 1.37 61.58
C ASP A 178 1.55 2.38 60.43
N TRP A 179 1.31 1.91 59.20
CA TRP A 179 1.44 2.63 57.92
C TRP A 179 0.54 3.90 57.78
N GLY A 180 -0.10 4.33 58.88
CA GLY A 180 -0.91 5.54 58.96
C GLY A 180 -0.79 6.31 60.28
N SER A 181 0.22 6.04 61.11
CA SER A 181 0.39 6.73 62.41
C SER A 181 1.11 8.07 62.33
N LEU A 182 1.96 8.26 61.31
CA LEU A 182 2.65 9.52 61.02
C LEU A 182 2.12 10.13 59.72
N SER A 183 1.88 11.44 59.73
CA SER A 183 1.51 12.20 58.52
C SER A 183 2.70 12.51 57.61
N ARG A 184 3.93 12.17 58.03
CA ARG A 184 5.18 12.42 57.31
C ARG A 184 6.19 11.30 57.57
N ASN A 185 7.14 11.17 56.66
CA ASN A 185 8.11 10.08 56.65
C ASN A 185 9.36 10.36 57.50
N TYR A 186 9.34 11.40 58.35
CA TYR A 186 10.43 11.71 59.27
C TYR A 186 9.92 12.33 60.58
N CYS A 187 10.73 12.20 61.64
CA CYS A 187 10.55 12.96 62.88
C CYS A 187 11.91 13.41 63.44
N LEU A 188 11.91 14.50 64.22
CA LEU A 188 13.10 15.11 64.82
C LEU A 188 13.14 14.89 66.33
N TYR A 189 14.27 14.40 66.86
CA TYR A 189 14.54 14.39 68.30
C TYR A 189 15.10 15.73 68.79
N GLU A 190 14.93 16.03 70.09
CA GLU A 190 15.52 17.24 70.72
C GLU A 190 17.04 17.33 70.60
N ASN A 191 17.72 16.19 70.39
CA ASN A 191 19.17 16.11 70.21
C ASN A 191 19.65 16.46 68.78
N GLY A 192 18.73 16.76 67.85
CA GLY A 192 19.04 17.09 66.46
C GLY A 192 19.17 15.88 65.51
N THR A 193 18.87 14.67 65.97
CA THR A 193 18.86 13.45 65.12
C THR A 193 17.49 13.26 64.51
N TYR A 194 17.45 12.98 63.20
CA TYR A 194 16.23 12.62 62.50
C TYR A 194 16.01 11.12 62.50
N VAL A 195 14.77 10.68 62.68
CA VAL A 195 14.34 9.31 62.40
C VAL A 195 13.63 9.34 61.04
N MET A 196 14.10 8.51 60.12
CA MET A 196 13.60 8.43 58.75
C MET A 196 12.82 7.13 58.55
N PHE A 197 11.68 7.23 57.87
CA PHE A 197 10.76 6.14 57.57
C PHE A 197 10.56 6.02 56.05
N GLY A 198 11.50 5.38 55.36
CA GLY A 198 11.45 5.19 53.91
C GLY A 198 11.56 6.49 53.12
N ALA A 199 12.18 7.51 53.71
CA ALA A 199 12.21 8.85 53.13
C ALA A 199 13.34 9.03 52.11
N ILE A 200 13.14 9.95 51.17
CA ILE A 200 14.12 10.37 50.17
C ILE A 200 14.52 11.82 50.46
N PHE A 201 15.82 12.08 50.59
CA PHE A 201 16.35 13.43 50.85
C PHE A 201 17.82 13.53 50.46
N ILE A 202 18.30 14.77 50.30
CA ILE A 202 19.71 15.08 50.05
C ILE A 202 20.32 15.68 51.31
N GLY A 203 21.45 15.15 51.75
CA GLY A 203 22.12 15.70 52.93
C GLY A 203 23.47 15.06 53.22
N GLU A 204 24.26 15.77 54.00
CA GLU A 204 25.53 15.30 54.54
C GLU A 204 25.35 14.94 56.02
N GLY A 205 25.77 13.75 56.43
CA GLY A 205 25.65 13.32 57.82
C GLY A 205 26.03 11.85 58.02
N ASP A 206 25.93 11.39 59.27
CA ASP A 206 26.09 9.97 59.63
C ASP A 206 24.70 9.32 59.66
N PHE A 207 24.47 8.33 58.79
CA PHE A 207 23.23 7.58 58.72
C PHE A 207 23.43 6.18 59.28
N PHE A 208 22.66 5.81 60.29
CA PHE A 208 22.61 4.47 60.85
C PHE A 208 21.33 3.77 60.43
N VAL A 209 21.44 2.70 59.64
CA VAL A 209 20.29 1.93 59.15
C VAL A 209 19.80 0.95 60.23
N GLU A 210 18.51 1.01 60.56
CA GLU A 210 17.91 0.17 61.59
C GLU A 210 17.95 -1.32 61.16
N PRO A 211 18.36 -2.27 62.05
CA PRO A 211 18.31 -3.70 61.77
C PRO A 211 16.97 -4.18 61.20
N GLY A 212 17.05 -4.92 60.08
CA GLY A 212 15.86 -5.42 59.37
C GLY A 212 15.42 -4.56 58.19
N TRP A 213 15.96 -3.35 58.05
CA TRP A 213 15.74 -2.45 56.92
C TRP A 213 16.98 -2.28 56.07
N ASN A 214 16.82 -1.66 54.90
CA ASN A 214 17.88 -1.29 53.97
C ASN A 214 17.78 0.21 53.64
N THR A 215 18.87 0.77 53.14
CA THR A 215 18.90 2.15 52.63
C THR A 215 19.94 2.22 51.52
N GLU A 216 19.60 2.93 50.45
CA GLU A 216 20.47 3.16 49.31
C GLU A 216 21.01 4.59 49.35
N TRP A 217 22.22 4.78 48.85
CA TRP A 217 22.85 6.10 48.75
C TRP A 217 23.54 6.28 47.40
N GLY A 218 23.48 7.52 46.93
CA GLY A 218 23.97 7.90 45.62
C GLY A 218 24.07 9.41 45.47
N TYR A 219 23.96 9.89 44.24
CA TYR A 219 23.85 11.31 43.93
C TYR A 219 22.86 11.52 42.78
N LEU A 220 22.27 12.71 42.72
CA LEU A 220 21.43 13.14 41.61
C LEU A 220 22.29 13.89 40.59
N THR A 221 22.04 13.65 39.30
CA THR A 221 22.66 14.42 38.21
C THR A 221 22.07 15.83 38.13
N GLU A 222 22.78 16.78 37.52
CA GLU A 222 22.21 18.10 37.24
C GLU A 222 21.31 18.00 36.00
N SER A 223 20.11 18.58 36.07
CA SER A 223 19.25 18.68 34.89
C SER A 223 19.85 19.62 33.85
N PHE A 224 19.68 19.28 32.58
CA PHE A 224 20.09 20.10 31.45
C PHE A 224 18.98 20.16 30.40
N PHE A 225 19.02 21.18 29.56
CA PHE A 225 18.00 21.39 28.55
C PHE A 225 18.34 20.59 27.28
N VAL A 226 17.41 19.74 26.84
CA VAL A 226 17.42 19.08 25.54
C VAL A 226 16.38 19.77 24.64
N GLU A 227 16.73 20.01 23.37
CA GLU A 227 15.78 20.59 22.42
C GLU A 227 14.78 19.52 21.98
N LYS A 228 13.48 19.87 22.01
CA LYS A 228 12.41 18.95 21.62
C LYS A 228 12.41 18.71 20.12
N HIS A 229 12.43 17.45 19.73
CA HIS A 229 12.34 17.06 18.33
C HIS A 229 10.93 17.30 17.80
N PRO A 230 10.78 17.75 16.53
CA PRO A 230 9.47 17.86 15.91
C PRO A 230 8.90 16.46 15.67
N LYS A 231 7.59 16.27 15.89
CA LYS A 231 6.91 14.98 15.61
C LYS A 231 7.16 14.47 14.19
N SER A 232 7.30 15.36 13.20
CA SER A 232 7.56 14.97 11.80
C SER A 232 8.89 14.26 11.58
N MET A 233 9.79 14.23 12.56
CA MET A 233 11.02 13.45 12.51
C MET A 233 10.73 11.95 12.59
N TYR A 234 9.61 11.57 13.25
CA TYR A 234 9.23 10.21 13.65
C TYR A 234 7.90 9.74 13.02
N ILE A 235 7.51 10.31 11.87
CA ILE A 235 6.24 9.96 11.19
C ILE A 235 6.49 9.53 9.74
N ASP A 236 7.54 10.08 9.13
CA ASP A 236 7.87 9.89 7.71
C ASP A 236 9.40 9.92 7.63
N GLU A 237 10.03 8.90 8.20
CA GLU A 237 11.48 8.81 8.43
C GLU A 237 12.30 8.51 7.15
N ASP A 238 11.88 9.13 6.04
CA ASP A 238 12.45 9.03 4.70
C ASP A 238 12.48 7.58 4.10
N ASP A 239 13.01 7.46 2.87
CA ASP A 239 13.03 6.20 2.10
C ASP A 239 14.14 5.26 2.64
N ILE A 240 13.82 3.97 2.88
CA ILE A 240 14.80 2.93 3.25
C ILE A 240 16.12 3.09 2.48
N ASP A 241 17.20 3.24 3.25
CA ASP A 241 18.50 3.62 2.74
C ASP A 241 19.15 2.47 1.96
N TRP A 242 18.85 2.41 0.65
CA TRP A 242 19.13 1.25 -0.19
C TRP A 242 20.51 1.36 -0.87
N ASP A 243 21.43 0.44 -0.55
CA ASP A 243 22.80 0.43 -1.12
C ASP A 243 22.88 0.08 -2.63
N GLY A 244 21.75 -0.24 -3.25
CA GLY A 244 21.67 -0.59 -4.67
C GLY A 244 22.05 -2.05 -4.99
N SER A 245 22.35 -2.87 -3.99
CA SER A 245 22.77 -4.26 -4.17
C SER A 245 21.61 -5.26 -3.98
N GLU A 246 21.24 -5.96 -5.05
CA GLU A 246 20.22 -7.03 -5.01
C GLU A 246 20.64 -8.27 -4.17
N ILE A 247 21.81 -8.23 -3.53
CA ILE A 247 22.48 -9.39 -2.92
C ILE A 247 22.64 -9.22 -1.40
N SER A 248 22.52 -8.00 -0.89
CA SER A 248 22.59 -7.78 0.54
C SER A 248 21.27 -8.21 1.19
N SER A 249 21.39 -9.01 2.24
CA SER A 249 20.27 -9.48 3.06
C SER A 249 19.91 -8.53 4.20
N SER A 250 20.60 -7.41 4.35
CA SER A 250 20.57 -6.50 5.50
C SER A 250 20.79 -5.06 5.00
N GLN A 251 19.78 -4.21 5.15
CA GLN A 251 19.69 -2.87 4.59
C GLN A 251 18.93 -1.96 5.56
N GLY A 252 19.01 -0.65 5.36
CA GLY A 252 18.40 0.32 6.24
C GLY A 252 19.37 0.85 7.29
N PHE A 253 19.19 2.10 7.66
CA PHE A 253 20.06 2.86 8.54
C PHE A 253 19.19 3.69 9.48
N ASP A 254 19.34 3.51 10.77
CA ASP A 254 18.69 4.32 11.79
C ASP A 254 19.12 5.80 11.66
N ASP A 255 18.26 6.61 11.04
CA ASP A 255 18.53 8.01 10.65
C ASP A 255 18.23 9.01 11.78
N ASP A 256 17.30 8.69 12.67
CA ASP A 256 16.84 9.51 13.81
C ASP A 256 17.52 9.10 15.14
N GLY A 257 18.04 7.87 15.21
CA GLY A 257 19.00 7.39 16.20
C GLY A 257 18.37 6.68 17.40
N ASP A 258 17.08 6.36 17.35
CA ASP A 258 16.33 5.82 18.49
C ASP A 258 16.55 4.30 18.70
N CYS A 259 16.91 3.55 17.65
CA CYS A 259 17.34 2.16 17.76
C CYS A 259 18.78 2.03 18.27
N LEU A 260 19.71 2.80 17.70
CA LEU A 260 21.12 2.83 18.07
C LEU A 260 21.32 3.49 19.43
N LYS A 261 20.37 4.32 19.86
CA LYS A 261 20.41 5.13 21.07
C LYS A 261 21.68 5.97 21.13
N GLU A 262 21.95 6.70 20.04
CA GLU A 262 23.26 7.35 19.82
C GLU A 262 23.69 8.27 20.98
N ASP A 263 22.74 8.95 21.63
CA ASP A 263 22.98 9.88 22.73
C ASP A 263 22.79 9.26 24.13
N TYR A 264 22.55 7.94 24.24
CA TYR A 264 22.34 7.30 25.53
C TYR A 264 23.62 7.22 26.38
N ILE A 265 23.48 7.51 27.68
CA ILE A 265 24.61 7.69 28.60
C ILE A 265 25.21 6.35 29.06
N ASP A 266 24.45 5.24 28.99
CA ASP A 266 24.91 3.91 29.41
C ASP A 266 25.22 3.01 28.20
N GLU A 267 26.07 1.99 28.37
CA GLU A 267 26.37 1.01 27.30
C GLU A 267 25.14 0.11 27.03
N SER A 268 24.13 0.63 26.32
CA SER A 268 23.00 -0.17 25.85
C SER A 268 23.43 -1.08 24.71
N SER A 269 22.92 -2.31 24.71
CA SER A 269 22.99 -3.18 23.52
C SER A 269 21.90 -2.71 22.56
N PRO A 270 22.23 -2.28 21.33
CA PRO A 270 21.24 -1.94 20.32
C PRO A 270 20.32 -3.13 20.00
N ASN A 271 19.15 -2.85 19.40
CA ASN A 271 18.19 -3.90 19.04
C ASN A 271 18.71 -4.77 17.86
N ASP A 272 18.44 -6.08 17.96
CA ASP A 272 18.69 -7.13 16.94
C ASP A 272 17.55 -8.16 17.08
N ASP A 273 16.32 -7.69 16.89
CA ASP A 273 15.10 -8.50 17.00
C ASP A 273 14.99 -9.53 15.88
N ASN A 274 15.53 -9.19 14.72
CA ASN A 274 15.62 -10.07 13.57
C ASN A 274 16.70 -11.18 13.77
N ARG A 275 17.58 -11.04 14.78
CA ARG A 275 18.64 -11.97 15.22
C ARG A 275 19.61 -12.36 14.12
N ASN A 276 19.91 -11.43 13.23
CA ASN A 276 20.83 -11.65 12.13
C ASN A 276 22.29 -11.32 12.53
N GLY A 277 22.49 -10.70 13.70
CA GLY A 277 23.78 -10.33 14.26
C GLY A 277 24.34 -9.00 13.74
N ILE A 278 23.51 -8.23 13.06
CA ILE A 278 23.66 -6.82 12.72
C ILE A 278 22.62 -6.10 13.56
N TYR A 279 22.99 -4.95 14.10
CA TYR A 279 22.11 -4.15 14.95
C TYR A 279 21.45 -3.08 14.12
N CYS A 280 20.20 -2.78 14.46
CA CYS A 280 19.42 -1.72 13.85
C CYS A 280 19.40 -1.82 12.32
N ASP A 281 18.97 -2.98 11.81
CA ASP A 281 18.88 -3.23 10.38
C ASP A 281 17.57 -3.87 9.93
N VAL A 282 17.27 -3.70 8.65
CA VAL A 282 16.17 -4.38 7.97
C VAL A 282 16.70 -5.58 7.20
N GLN A 283 16.27 -6.78 7.58
CA GLN A 283 16.57 -8.03 6.90
C GLN A 283 15.66 -8.29 5.70
N TRP A 284 16.27 -8.40 4.52
CA TRP A 284 15.59 -8.72 3.27
C TRP A 284 15.85 -10.17 2.87
N THR A 285 14.79 -10.97 2.78
CA THR A 285 14.88 -12.37 2.36
C THR A 285 14.43 -12.53 0.91
N TYR A 286 15.35 -12.93 0.03
CA TYR A 286 15.08 -13.21 -1.38
C TYR A 286 14.91 -14.71 -1.66
N ASP A 287 14.09 -15.05 -2.65
CA ASP A 287 14.00 -16.40 -3.19
C ASP A 287 15.19 -16.73 -4.11
N LEU A 288 15.31 -17.99 -4.52
CA LEU A 288 16.34 -18.46 -5.45
C LEU A 288 16.27 -17.80 -6.85
N ASN A 289 15.19 -17.06 -7.14
CA ASN A 289 14.97 -16.37 -8.41
C ASN A 289 15.18 -14.84 -8.30
N GLY A 290 15.60 -14.34 -7.14
CA GLY A 290 15.81 -12.90 -6.89
C GLY A 290 14.54 -12.12 -6.58
N ASN A 291 13.40 -12.78 -6.30
CA ASN A 291 12.19 -12.10 -5.83
C ASN A 291 12.26 -11.95 -4.32
N LEU A 292 11.90 -10.77 -3.82
CA LEU A 292 11.72 -10.54 -2.40
C LEU A 292 10.60 -11.43 -1.85
N VAL A 293 10.81 -12.04 -0.68
CA VAL A 293 9.88 -12.97 -0.01
C VAL A 293 9.33 -12.36 1.26
N SER A 294 10.21 -11.77 2.07
CA SER A 294 9.85 -11.14 3.33
C SER A 294 10.86 -10.07 3.69
N ILE A 295 10.36 -9.02 4.34
CA ILE A 295 11.11 -7.95 4.99
C ILE A 295 10.92 -8.15 6.50
N ARG A 296 11.99 -8.04 7.29
CA ARG A 296 11.95 -8.07 8.76
C ARG A 296 12.88 -6.97 9.28
N ALA A 297 12.32 -5.89 9.80
CA ALA A 297 13.08 -4.87 10.50
C ALA A 297 13.39 -5.31 11.93
N ASP A 298 14.47 -4.79 12.49
CA ASP A 298 14.61 -4.63 13.93
C ASP A 298 13.65 -3.53 14.43
N ASP A 299 13.33 -3.54 15.71
CA ASP A 299 12.48 -2.49 16.30
C ASP A 299 13.22 -1.14 16.23
N ASN A 300 12.53 -0.13 15.71
CA ASN A 300 12.91 1.28 15.58
C ASN A 300 13.89 1.63 14.45
N VAL A 301 13.76 1.02 13.26
CA VAL A 301 14.66 1.27 12.13
C VAL A 301 13.92 1.49 10.83
N ASP A 302 14.14 2.65 10.19
CA ASP A 302 13.59 3.01 8.87
C ASP A 302 12.13 2.56 8.75
N GLU A 303 11.34 2.88 9.77
CA GLU A 303 10.11 2.15 10.09
C GLU A 303 8.96 2.50 9.16
N ASP A 304 9.03 3.65 8.51
CA ASP A 304 8.04 4.13 7.56
C ASP A 304 8.69 4.56 6.24
N PRO A 305 8.26 4.00 5.09
CA PRO A 305 8.67 4.53 3.79
C PRO A 305 8.01 5.89 3.53
N ASP A 306 8.55 6.72 2.63
CA ASP A 306 7.88 7.97 2.21
C ASP A 306 6.45 7.67 1.72
N ASP A 307 5.49 7.92 2.61
CA ASP A 307 4.11 7.50 2.49
C ASP A 307 3.46 8.26 1.33
N SER A 308 3.83 9.53 1.19
CA SER A 308 3.33 10.41 0.14
C SER A 308 3.74 9.91 -1.25
N LEU A 309 4.98 9.45 -1.40
CA LEU A 309 5.51 8.90 -2.64
C LEU A 309 4.97 7.51 -2.90
N LEU A 310 4.96 6.63 -1.89
CA LEU A 310 4.51 5.24 -2.02
C LEU A 310 3.02 5.16 -2.33
N ILE A 311 2.18 5.87 -1.56
CA ILE A 311 0.73 5.91 -1.75
C ILE A 311 0.40 6.65 -3.05
N GLY A 312 1.09 7.75 -3.36
CA GLY A 312 0.94 8.46 -4.63
C GLY A 312 1.19 7.56 -5.84
N GLU A 313 2.32 6.84 -5.85
CA GLU A 313 2.69 5.87 -6.87
C GLU A 313 1.68 4.72 -6.96
N SER A 314 1.29 4.19 -5.80
CA SER A 314 0.35 3.09 -5.71
C SER A 314 -1.04 3.44 -6.21
N SER A 315 -1.55 4.62 -5.84
CA SER A 315 -2.81 5.20 -6.31
C SER A 315 -2.80 5.41 -7.82
N HIS A 316 -1.69 5.92 -8.38
CA HIS A 316 -1.53 6.09 -9.81
C HIS A 316 -1.61 4.76 -10.58
N ARG A 317 -0.86 3.75 -10.16
CA ARG A 317 -0.89 2.41 -10.78
C ARG A 317 -2.28 1.78 -10.64
N THR A 318 -2.88 1.89 -9.46
CA THR A 318 -4.24 1.42 -9.18
C THR A 318 -5.25 2.03 -10.15
N PHE A 319 -5.17 3.35 -10.38
CA PHE A 319 -6.06 4.03 -11.31
C PHE A 319 -5.93 3.49 -12.74
N ILE A 320 -4.71 3.31 -13.24
CA ILE A 320 -4.46 2.81 -14.59
C ILE A 320 -5.00 1.38 -14.74
N ILE A 321 -4.69 0.50 -13.78
CA ILE A 321 -5.10 -0.91 -13.80
C ILE A 321 -6.62 -1.02 -13.66
N GLY A 322 -7.20 -0.33 -12.69
CA GLY A 322 -8.64 -0.30 -12.43
C GLY A 322 -9.42 0.24 -13.63
N THR A 323 -8.97 1.34 -14.22
CA THR A 323 -9.58 1.92 -15.44
C THR A 323 -9.45 0.96 -16.62
N GLY A 324 -8.29 0.32 -16.80
CA GLY A 324 -8.06 -0.68 -17.84
C GLY A 324 -8.99 -1.90 -17.74
N LYS A 325 -9.11 -2.47 -16.54
CA LYS A 325 -9.93 -3.67 -16.31
C LYS A 325 -11.43 -3.36 -16.34
N ILE A 326 -11.88 -2.37 -15.58
CA ILE A 326 -13.31 -2.07 -15.44
C ILE A 326 -13.82 -1.24 -16.62
N ALA A 327 -13.26 -0.06 -16.87
CA ALA A 327 -13.81 0.84 -17.88
C ALA A 327 -13.57 0.32 -19.30
N PHE A 328 -12.36 -0.11 -19.62
CA PHE A 328 -12.00 -0.55 -20.96
C PHE A 328 -12.42 -1.98 -21.28
N VAL A 329 -11.97 -2.97 -20.52
CA VAL A 329 -12.27 -4.38 -20.81
C VAL A 329 -13.71 -4.75 -20.49
N MET A 330 -14.19 -4.47 -19.28
CA MET A 330 -15.53 -4.88 -18.86
C MET A 330 -16.62 -3.99 -19.45
N ILE A 331 -16.57 -2.68 -19.27
CA ILE A 331 -17.66 -1.79 -19.70
C ILE A 331 -17.60 -1.55 -21.22
N LEU A 332 -16.57 -0.86 -21.72
CA LEU A 332 -16.48 -0.53 -23.15
C LEU A 332 -16.37 -1.81 -24.01
N GLY A 333 -15.58 -2.78 -23.55
CA GLY A 333 -15.39 -4.06 -24.22
C GLY A 333 -16.66 -4.88 -24.37
N LEU A 334 -17.59 -4.89 -23.40
CA LEU A 334 -18.88 -5.60 -23.51
C LEU A 334 -19.97 -4.77 -24.19
N PHE A 335 -20.12 -3.49 -23.82
CA PHE A 335 -21.25 -2.68 -24.28
C PHE A 335 -21.10 -2.22 -25.74
N LEU A 336 -19.89 -1.88 -26.21
CA LEU A 336 -19.70 -1.44 -27.60
C LEU A 336 -20.12 -2.53 -28.61
N PRO A 337 -19.65 -3.79 -28.49
CA PRO A 337 -20.11 -4.86 -29.38
C PRO A 337 -21.61 -5.16 -29.22
N LEU A 338 -22.17 -5.08 -28.01
CA LEU A 338 -23.58 -5.38 -27.78
C LEU A 338 -24.51 -4.46 -28.60
N PHE A 339 -24.20 -3.16 -28.65
CA PHE A 339 -25.02 -2.19 -29.38
C PHE A 339 -24.68 -2.08 -30.88
N LEU A 340 -23.41 -2.28 -31.25
CA LEU A 340 -22.93 -2.03 -32.61
C LEU A 340 -22.81 -3.30 -33.45
N ALA A 341 -22.37 -4.42 -32.87
CA ALA A 341 -22.12 -5.65 -33.62
C ALA A 341 -23.37 -6.51 -33.81
N LEU A 342 -24.29 -6.49 -32.84
CA LEU A 342 -25.53 -7.28 -32.87
C LEU A 342 -26.45 -6.92 -34.05
N GLY A 343 -26.50 -5.63 -34.43
CA GLY A 343 -27.35 -5.12 -35.49
C GLY A 343 -26.76 -5.22 -36.90
N LEU A 344 -25.51 -5.67 -37.07
CA LEU A 344 -24.78 -5.59 -38.36
C LEU A 344 -25.37 -6.42 -39.49
N VAL A 345 -26.02 -7.53 -39.15
CA VAL A 345 -26.60 -8.48 -40.11
C VAL A 345 -28.07 -8.77 -39.76
N ARG A 346 -28.40 -8.69 -38.47
CA ARG A 346 -29.74 -8.95 -37.96
C ARG A 346 -30.77 -7.97 -38.51
N ASP A 347 -30.46 -6.68 -38.50
CA ASP A 347 -31.42 -5.65 -38.89
C ASP A 347 -31.74 -5.75 -40.40
N GLU A 348 -30.78 -6.07 -41.26
CA GLU A 348 -31.05 -6.37 -42.68
C GLU A 348 -31.75 -7.72 -42.89
N SER A 349 -31.50 -8.71 -42.03
CA SER A 349 -32.20 -9.99 -42.08
C SER A 349 -33.67 -9.86 -41.67
N GLU A 350 -34.00 -9.02 -40.69
CA GLU A 350 -35.38 -8.79 -40.23
C GLU A 350 -36.18 -7.93 -41.21
N ASN A 351 -35.55 -6.89 -41.76
CA ASN A 351 -36.18 -6.02 -42.75
C ASN A 351 -36.30 -6.65 -44.14
N GLY A 352 -35.76 -7.87 -44.31
CA GLY A 352 -35.76 -8.58 -45.58
C GLY A 352 -34.93 -7.89 -46.66
N THR A 353 -34.10 -6.90 -46.36
CA THR A 353 -33.31 -6.15 -47.37
C THR A 353 -32.02 -6.87 -47.78
N LEU A 354 -31.73 -8.01 -47.15
CA LEU A 354 -30.53 -8.82 -47.37
C LEU A 354 -30.38 -9.29 -48.83
N HIS A 355 -31.48 -9.57 -49.54
CA HIS A 355 -31.44 -10.04 -50.94
C HIS A 355 -30.89 -8.99 -51.92
N TYR A 356 -31.08 -7.70 -51.64
CA TYR A 356 -30.49 -6.63 -52.46
C TYR A 356 -28.96 -6.62 -52.37
N LEU A 357 -28.41 -6.90 -51.19
CA LEU A 357 -26.96 -6.90 -50.95
C LEU A 357 -26.27 -8.16 -51.48
N LEU A 358 -26.97 -9.29 -51.51
CA LEU A 358 -26.45 -10.58 -52.00
C LEU A 358 -26.75 -10.85 -53.48
N SER A 359 -27.34 -9.89 -54.18
CA SER A 359 -27.63 -9.99 -55.63
C SER A 359 -26.35 -10.01 -56.50
N LYS A 360 -25.22 -9.52 -55.98
CA LYS A 360 -23.90 -9.65 -56.61
C LYS A 360 -23.22 -10.96 -56.18
N PRO A 361 -22.39 -11.58 -57.05
CA PRO A 361 -21.66 -12.79 -56.69
C PRO A 361 -20.61 -12.49 -55.61
N ILE A 362 -21.03 -12.68 -54.36
CA ILE A 362 -20.24 -12.60 -53.13
C ILE A 362 -20.48 -13.90 -52.37
N HIS A 363 -19.42 -14.53 -51.89
CA HIS A 363 -19.56 -15.73 -51.08
C HIS A 363 -20.24 -15.38 -49.76
N ARG A 364 -21.35 -16.07 -49.43
CA ARG A 364 -22.23 -15.70 -48.32
C ARG A 364 -21.50 -15.61 -46.97
N GLY A 365 -20.54 -16.52 -46.71
CA GLY A 365 -19.74 -16.49 -45.48
C GLY A 365 -18.78 -15.29 -45.40
N GLU A 366 -18.24 -14.82 -46.53
CA GLU A 366 -17.31 -13.70 -46.54
C GLU A 366 -17.99 -12.36 -46.21
N PHE A 367 -19.28 -12.24 -46.54
CA PHE A 367 -20.08 -11.06 -46.24
C PHE A 367 -20.08 -10.71 -44.74
N ILE A 368 -20.21 -11.71 -43.86
CA ILE A 368 -20.22 -11.51 -42.39
C ILE A 368 -18.87 -10.98 -41.91
N LEU A 369 -17.79 -11.51 -42.46
CA LEU A 369 -16.43 -11.10 -42.10
C LEU A 369 -16.20 -9.64 -42.49
N TYR A 370 -16.60 -9.23 -43.69
CA TYR A 370 -16.47 -7.84 -44.12
C TYR A 370 -17.34 -6.88 -43.30
N ARG A 371 -18.52 -7.31 -42.85
CA ARG A 371 -19.36 -6.55 -41.91
C ARG A 371 -18.66 -6.37 -40.56
N LEU A 372 -18.10 -7.45 -40.02
CA LEU A 372 -17.36 -7.40 -38.75
C LEU A 372 -16.12 -6.50 -38.84
N LEU A 373 -15.38 -6.54 -39.95
CA LEU A 373 -14.24 -5.66 -40.19
C LEU A 373 -14.65 -4.18 -40.23
N GLY A 374 -15.79 -3.85 -40.84
CA GLY A 374 -16.31 -2.48 -40.85
C GLY A 374 -16.67 -1.97 -39.45
N TYR A 375 -17.21 -2.84 -38.60
CA TYR A 375 -17.43 -2.56 -37.18
C TYR A 375 -16.11 -2.35 -36.43
N LEU A 376 -15.15 -3.27 -36.58
CA LEU A 376 -13.85 -3.20 -35.92
C LEU A 376 -13.09 -1.93 -36.31
N ALA A 377 -13.14 -1.50 -37.57
CA ALA A 377 -12.49 -0.27 -38.01
C ALA A 377 -12.94 0.96 -37.20
N ILE A 378 -14.25 1.09 -36.92
CA ILE A 378 -14.77 2.18 -36.09
C ILE A 378 -14.35 1.99 -34.63
N VAL A 379 -14.63 0.83 -34.04
CA VAL A 379 -14.46 0.67 -32.59
C VAL A 379 -12.99 0.61 -32.18
N VAL A 380 -12.12 -0.05 -32.95
CA VAL A 380 -10.67 -0.07 -32.69
C VAL A 380 -10.09 1.34 -32.80
N SER A 381 -10.47 2.11 -33.83
CA SER A 381 -9.99 3.50 -33.95
C SER A 381 -10.42 4.35 -32.75
N TYR A 382 -11.66 4.18 -32.28
CA TYR A 382 -12.16 4.85 -31.10
C TYR A 382 -11.38 4.49 -29.83
N ILE A 383 -11.16 3.20 -29.57
CA ILE A 383 -10.41 2.74 -28.39
C ILE A 383 -8.94 3.19 -28.45
N VAL A 384 -8.27 3.10 -29.61
CA VAL A 384 -6.88 3.54 -29.73
C VAL A 384 -6.74 5.03 -29.48
N ILE A 385 -7.65 5.85 -30.02
CA ILE A 385 -7.65 7.30 -29.76
C ILE A 385 -7.92 7.58 -28.28
N LEU A 386 -8.92 6.93 -27.69
CA LEU A 386 -9.29 7.15 -26.30
C LEU A 386 -8.17 6.73 -25.33
N THR A 387 -7.58 5.55 -25.54
CA THR A 387 -6.44 5.06 -24.75
C THR A 387 -5.24 5.98 -24.88
N PHE A 388 -4.94 6.49 -26.08
CA PHE A 388 -3.82 7.43 -26.27
C PHE A 388 -4.05 8.77 -25.55
N ILE A 389 -5.29 9.29 -25.55
CA ILE A 389 -5.64 10.51 -24.83
C ILE A 389 -5.47 10.31 -23.33
N ILE A 390 -5.97 9.20 -22.77
CA ILE A 390 -5.83 8.94 -21.33
C ILE A 390 -4.36 8.67 -20.97
N ALA A 391 -3.64 7.90 -21.78
CA ALA A 391 -2.21 7.66 -21.59
C ALA A 391 -1.44 8.98 -21.53
N PHE A 392 -1.75 9.91 -22.42
CA PHE A 392 -1.15 11.24 -22.41
C PHE A 392 -1.49 12.05 -21.14
N ILE A 393 -2.76 12.04 -20.70
CA ILE A 393 -3.19 12.77 -19.50
C ILE A 393 -2.55 12.17 -18.24
N THR A 394 -2.63 10.85 -18.07
CA THR A 394 -2.07 10.14 -16.92
C THR A 394 -0.55 10.25 -16.86
N SER A 395 0.14 10.23 -18.00
CA SER A 395 1.60 10.41 -18.08
C SER A 395 2.09 11.81 -17.68
N ILE A 396 1.24 12.84 -17.76
CA ILE A 396 1.57 14.22 -17.33
C ILE A 396 1.27 14.44 -15.85
N ILE A 397 0.22 13.78 -15.34
CA ILE A 397 -0.29 14.00 -13.98
C ILE A 397 0.31 12.99 -13.00
N GLY A 398 0.79 11.84 -13.49
CA GLY A 398 1.35 10.79 -12.65
C GLY A 398 2.52 11.27 -11.79
N PRO A 399 2.68 10.71 -10.59
CA PRO A 399 3.78 11.04 -9.70
C PRO A 399 5.12 10.69 -10.36
N GLY A 400 6.14 11.49 -10.06
CA GLY A 400 7.52 11.30 -10.52
C GLY A 400 8.21 12.59 -10.94
N GLU A 401 9.53 12.53 -11.07
CA GLU A 401 10.35 13.70 -11.37
C GLU A 401 10.29 14.17 -12.83
N SER A 402 9.85 13.29 -13.74
CA SER A 402 9.79 13.57 -15.17
C SER A 402 8.45 14.22 -15.57
N ILE A 403 8.50 15.27 -16.39
CA ILE A 403 7.29 15.96 -16.92
C ILE A 403 6.37 15.01 -17.71
N ILE A 404 6.93 13.97 -18.36
CA ILE A 404 6.18 12.97 -19.11
C ILE A 404 6.72 11.60 -18.76
N ARG A 405 5.89 10.80 -18.10
CA ARG A 405 6.22 9.45 -17.66
C ARG A 405 5.99 8.43 -18.79
N LEU A 406 7.07 8.00 -19.43
CA LEU A 406 7.00 7.06 -20.56
C LEU A 406 6.84 5.59 -20.13
N SER A 407 7.06 5.27 -18.86
CA SER A 407 6.92 3.91 -18.32
C SER A 407 5.49 3.37 -18.39
N ASP A 408 4.49 4.25 -18.47
CA ASP A 408 3.07 3.85 -18.37
C ASP A 408 2.48 3.52 -19.74
N TYR A 409 3.10 4.00 -20.81
CA TYR A 409 2.69 3.73 -22.18
C TYR A 409 2.61 2.24 -22.52
N PRO A 410 3.60 1.39 -22.16
CA PRO A 410 3.48 -0.06 -22.32
C PRO A 410 2.22 -0.66 -21.68
N VAL A 411 1.83 -0.22 -20.48
CA VAL A 411 0.61 -0.69 -19.80
C VAL A 411 -0.63 -0.25 -20.56
N TRP A 412 -0.71 1.01 -20.98
CA TRP A 412 -1.80 1.51 -21.82
C TRP A 412 -1.91 0.80 -23.17
N LEU A 413 -0.78 0.44 -23.79
CA LEU A 413 -0.76 -0.39 -24.99
C LEU A 413 -1.26 -1.81 -24.71
N GLY A 414 -0.92 -2.39 -23.56
CA GLY A 414 -1.46 -3.65 -23.06
C GLY A 414 -2.99 -3.62 -22.89
N ILE A 415 -3.50 -2.57 -22.24
CA ILE A 415 -4.94 -2.33 -22.08
C ILE A 415 -5.62 -2.17 -23.44
N SER A 416 -5.02 -1.41 -24.35
CA SER A 416 -5.52 -1.20 -25.72
C SER A 416 -5.59 -2.52 -26.49
N LEU A 417 -4.52 -3.32 -26.45
CA LEU A 417 -4.45 -4.66 -27.07
C LEU A 417 -5.54 -5.58 -26.50
N SER A 418 -5.64 -5.66 -25.16
CA SER A 418 -6.63 -6.49 -24.49
C SER A 418 -8.05 -6.09 -24.92
N THR A 419 -8.35 -4.79 -24.91
CA THR A 419 -9.66 -4.26 -25.30
C THR A 419 -9.97 -4.56 -26.78
N ILE A 420 -9.01 -4.42 -27.69
CA ILE A 420 -9.19 -4.75 -29.12
C ILE A 420 -9.52 -6.24 -29.32
N LEU A 421 -8.84 -7.13 -28.59
CA LEU A 421 -9.11 -8.56 -28.63
C LEU A 421 -10.50 -8.89 -28.10
N VAL A 422 -10.90 -8.26 -26.99
CA VAL A 422 -12.22 -8.38 -26.38
C VAL A 422 -13.32 -7.91 -27.33
N LEU A 423 -13.15 -6.74 -27.96
CA LEU A 423 -14.09 -6.20 -28.94
C LEU A 423 -14.24 -7.12 -30.16
N THR A 424 -13.14 -7.75 -30.57
CA THR A 424 -13.14 -8.74 -31.65
C THR A 424 -13.90 -10.00 -31.24
N ALA A 425 -13.64 -10.50 -30.03
CA ALA A 425 -14.28 -11.70 -29.50
C ALA A 425 -15.78 -11.49 -29.29
N TYR A 426 -16.20 -10.50 -28.50
CA TYR A 426 -17.61 -10.21 -28.26
C TYR A 426 -18.32 -9.72 -29.51
N GLY A 427 -17.66 -8.95 -30.37
CA GLY A 427 -18.19 -8.55 -31.68
C GLY A 427 -18.51 -9.77 -32.55
N SER A 428 -17.63 -10.78 -32.56
CA SER A 428 -17.87 -12.02 -33.28
C SER A 428 -19.00 -12.86 -32.68
N VAL A 429 -19.09 -12.95 -31.34
CA VAL A 429 -20.14 -13.67 -30.62
C VAL A 429 -21.50 -13.06 -30.89
N PHE A 430 -21.67 -11.76 -30.63
CA PHE A 430 -22.96 -11.10 -30.75
C PHE A 430 -23.45 -11.03 -32.19
N ASN A 431 -22.56 -10.83 -33.15
CA ASN A 431 -22.90 -10.91 -34.57
C ASN A 431 -23.37 -12.33 -34.94
N THR A 432 -22.68 -13.37 -34.46
CA THR A 432 -23.05 -14.77 -34.71
C THR A 432 -24.39 -15.11 -34.06
N VAL A 433 -24.60 -14.79 -32.79
CA VAL A 433 -25.87 -15.03 -32.07
C VAL A 433 -27.02 -14.28 -32.73
N GLY A 434 -26.82 -13.02 -33.12
CA GLY A 434 -27.82 -12.22 -33.84
C GLY A 434 -28.24 -12.84 -35.18
N LEU A 435 -27.33 -13.56 -35.84
CA LEU A 435 -27.60 -14.27 -37.09
C LEU A 435 -28.39 -15.57 -36.86
N VAL A 436 -28.02 -16.33 -35.83
CA VAL A 436 -28.68 -17.61 -35.49
C VAL A 436 -30.11 -17.36 -35.02
N LEU A 437 -30.31 -16.35 -34.17
CA LEU A 437 -31.59 -16.04 -33.55
C LEU A 437 -32.00 -14.59 -33.85
N PRO A 438 -32.57 -14.28 -35.03
CA PRO A 438 -32.91 -12.89 -35.37
C PRO A 438 -33.85 -12.23 -34.35
N ARG A 439 -34.91 -12.94 -33.94
CA ARG A 439 -35.93 -12.41 -33.01
C ARG A 439 -35.52 -12.42 -31.54
N TYR A 440 -34.76 -13.42 -31.10
CA TYR A 440 -34.46 -13.64 -29.67
C TYR A 440 -32.98 -13.44 -29.30
N GLY A 441 -32.11 -13.20 -30.29
CA GLY A 441 -30.67 -13.13 -30.09
C GLY A 441 -30.25 -12.04 -29.10
N VAL A 442 -30.99 -10.92 -29.06
CA VAL A 442 -30.74 -9.82 -28.10
C VAL A 442 -30.79 -10.30 -26.66
N TYR A 443 -31.79 -11.09 -26.28
CA TYR A 443 -31.94 -11.58 -24.91
C TYR A 443 -30.79 -12.51 -24.51
N LEU A 444 -30.35 -13.38 -25.43
CA LEU A 444 -29.21 -14.27 -25.18
C LEU A 444 -27.91 -13.46 -25.04
N CYS A 445 -27.69 -12.46 -25.89
CA CYS A 445 -26.54 -11.56 -25.79
C CYS A 445 -26.53 -10.80 -24.46
N ILE A 446 -27.69 -10.36 -23.95
CA ILE A 446 -27.79 -9.70 -22.64
C ILE A 446 -27.43 -10.68 -21.52
N LEU A 447 -27.97 -11.91 -21.52
CA LEU A 447 -27.63 -12.93 -20.52
C LEU A 447 -26.14 -13.26 -20.54
N PHE A 448 -25.56 -13.39 -21.73
CA PHE A 448 -24.13 -13.61 -21.91
C PHE A 448 -23.32 -12.40 -21.43
N GLY A 449 -23.75 -11.18 -21.72
CA GLY A 449 -23.10 -9.97 -21.23
C GLY A 449 -23.09 -9.87 -19.70
N ILE A 450 -24.20 -10.24 -19.04
CA ILE A 450 -24.27 -10.30 -17.57
C ILE A 450 -23.32 -11.36 -17.03
N TRP A 451 -23.29 -12.56 -17.64
CA TRP A 451 -22.34 -13.62 -17.27
C TRP A 451 -20.89 -13.13 -17.37
N GLU A 452 -20.51 -12.52 -18.50
CA GLU A 452 -19.15 -12.05 -18.72
C GLU A 452 -18.76 -10.89 -17.80
N PHE A 453 -19.71 -10.02 -17.44
CA PHE A 453 -19.50 -8.96 -16.47
C PHE A 453 -19.25 -9.52 -15.06
N LEU A 454 -20.05 -10.49 -14.62
CA LEU A 454 -19.88 -11.16 -13.32
C LEU A 454 -18.56 -11.93 -13.25
N MET A 455 -18.19 -12.64 -14.31
CA MET A 455 -16.91 -13.37 -14.36
C MET A 455 -15.70 -12.42 -14.40
N GLY A 456 -15.84 -11.25 -15.02
CA GLY A 456 -14.84 -10.18 -14.93
C GLY A 456 -14.64 -9.70 -13.49
N LEU A 457 -15.72 -9.42 -12.77
CA LEU A 457 -15.65 -9.03 -11.35
C LEU A 457 -15.04 -10.13 -10.48
N PHE A 458 -15.43 -11.39 -10.67
CA PHE A 458 -14.83 -12.51 -9.93
C PHE A 458 -13.37 -12.74 -10.25
N THR A 459 -12.89 -12.34 -11.43
CA THR A 459 -11.45 -12.41 -11.75
C THR A 459 -10.66 -11.40 -10.91
N ILE A 460 -11.25 -10.25 -10.59
CA ILE A 460 -10.62 -9.23 -9.74
C ILE A 460 -10.71 -9.65 -8.26
N THR A 461 -11.90 -10.06 -7.78
CA THR A 461 -12.11 -10.30 -6.34
C THR A 461 -11.70 -11.69 -5.88
N ILE A 462 -11.71 -12.69 -6.75
CA ILE A 462 -11.42 -14.09 -6.44
C ILE A 462 -10.54 -14.70 -7.54
N PRO A 463 -9.26 -14.27 -7.66
CA PRO A 463 -8.37 -14.69 -8.74
C PRO A 463 -8.11 -16.20 -8.76
N ASN A 464 -8.21 -16.87 -7.61
CA ASN A 464 -7.98 -18.30 -7.46
C ASN A 464 -9.12 -19.20 -7.97
N SER A 465 -10.27 -18.62 -8.34
CA SER A 465 -11.41 -19.41 -8.81
C SER A 465 -11.17 -19.94 -10.22
N SER A 466 -11.24 -21.26 -10.42
CA SER A 466 -11.10 -21.86 -11.75
C SER A 466 -12.30 -21.62 -12.68
N ILE A 467 -13.43 -21.11 -12.15
CA ILE A 467 -14.66 -20.88 -12.93
C ILE A 467 -14.48 -19.68 -13.87
N THR A 468 -13.71 -18.68 -13.47
CA THR A 468 -13.49 -17.44 -14.23
C THR A 468 -12.80 -17.70 -15.56
N MET A 469 -11.94 -18.73 -15.65
CA MET A 469 -11.27 -19.18 -16.86
C MET A 469 -12.21 -19.50 -18.04
N LEU A 470 -13.49 -19.79 -17.78
CA LEU A 470 -14.49 -20.04 -18.83
C LEU A 470 -14.95 -18.77 -19.55
N SER A 471 -14.67 -17.59 -19.01
CA SER A 471 -15.06 -16.28 -19.56
C SER A 471 -13.94 -15.65 -20.39
N ILE A 472 -14.33 -14.87 -21.40
CA ILE A 472 -13.41 -14.08 -22.21
C ILE A 472 -12.82 -12.93 -21.40
N SER A 473 -13.61 -12.34 -20.48
CA SER A 473 -13.18 -11.27 -19.58
C SER A 473 -11.95 -11.68 -18.75
N HIS A 474 -11.90 -12.93 -18.29
CA HIS A 474 -10.78 -13.43 -17.48
C HIS A 474 -9.46 -13.37 -18.24
N TRP A 475 -9.42 -13.96 -19.45
CA TRP A 475 -8.22 -13.95 -20.29
C TRP A 475 -7.80 -12.53 -20.68
N ALA A 476 -8.77 -11.63 -20.88
CA ALA A 476 -8.49 -10.23 -21.18
C ALA A 476 -7.89 -9.47 -19.99
N ILE A 477 -8.41 -9.68 -18.79
CA ILE A 477 -7.86 -9.13 -17.55
C ILE A 477 -6.45 -9.66 -17.31
N GLN A 478 -6.23 -10.96 -17.55
CA GLN A 478 -4.90 -11.57 -17.41
C GLN A 478 -3.86 -10.98 -18.38
N ILE A 479 -4.26 -10.51 -19.58
CA ILE A 479 -3.36 -9.77 -20.47
C ILE A 479 -2.89 -8.49 -19.78
N ILE A 480 -3.79 -7.75 -19.12
CA ILE A 480 -3.44 -6.53 -18.39
C ILE A 480 -2.48 -6.85 -17.25
N ASP A 481 -2.79 -7.87 -16.44
CA ASP A 481 -1.94 -8.29 -15.31
C ASP A 481 -0.53 -8.69 -15.75
N ALA A 482 -0.43 -9.43 -16.85
CA ALA A 482 0.85 -9.79 -17.43
C ALA A 482 1.61 -8.57 -17.98
N THR A 483 0.93 -7.62 -18.62
CA THR A 483 1.58 -6.40 -19.11
C THR A 483 2.06 -5.48 -17.99
N VAL A 484 1.34 -5.44 -16.87
CA VAL A 484 1.75 -4.71 -15.67
C VAL A 484 3.07 -5.27 -15.16
N MET A 485 3.21 -6.60 -14.98
CA MET A 485 4.49 -7.18 -14.54
C MET A 485 5.64 -6.96 -15.52
N ILE A 486 5.35 -6.88 -16.82
CA ILE A 486 6.38 -6.67 -17.85
C ILE A 486 6.85 -5.21 -17.84
N ALA A 487 5.96 -4.25 -17.59
CA ALA A 487 6.25 -2.81 -17.63
C ALA A 487 6.72 -2.26 -16.28
N TRP A 488 6.10 -2.72 -15.20
CA TRP A 488 6.31 -2.34 -13.81
C TRP A 488 6.69 -3.59 -13.01
N SER A 489 7.91 -4.07 -13.19
CA SER A 489 8.42 -5.29 -12.55
C SER A 489 8.48 -5.18 -11.02
N ASP A 490 8.60 -3.96 -10.52
CA ASP A 490 8.59 -3.55 -9.11
C ASP A 490 7.19 -3.55 -8.48
N THR A 491 6.12 -3.88 -9.21
CA THR A 491 4.75 -3.89 -8.63
C THR A 491 4.64 -4.92 -7.49
N ILE A 492 5.39 -6.03 -7.55
CA ILE A 492 5.42 -7.02 -6.46
C ILE A 492 6.10 -6.44 -5.23
N THR A 493 7.26 -5.79 -5.40
CA THR A 493 8.01 -5.22 -4.28
C THR A 493 7.23 -4.07 -3.64
N LEU A 494 6.53 -3.26 -4.45
CA LEU A 494 5.64 -2.21 -3.97
C LEU A 494 4.51 -2.77 -3.10
N GLN A 495 3.88 -3.87 -3.55
CA GLN A 495 2.85 -4.55 -2.76
C GLN A 495 3.42 -5.15 -1.46
N GLN A 496 4.61 -5.74 -1.51
CA GLN A 496 5.25 -6.31 -0.32
C GLN A 496 5.68 -5.25 0.69
N LYS A 497 6.16 -4.08 0.25
CA LYS A 497 6.40 -2.92 1.11
C LYS A 497 5.09 -2.51 1.79
N SER A 498 4.03 -2.28 1.01
CA SER A 498 2.71 -1.92 1.54
C SER A 498 2.15 -2.95 2.53
N ASP A 499 2.33 -4.26 2.28
CA ASP A 499 1.88 -5.31 3.20
C ASP A 499 2.77 -5.39 4.47
N ALA A 500 4.07 -5.06 4.38
CA ALA A 500 5.00 -5.09 5.50
C ALA A 500 4.74 -3.95 6.49
N PHE A 501 4.52 -2.75 5.97
CA PHE A 501 4.26 -1.52 6.74
C PHE A 501 2.76 -1.25 6.97
N GLY A 502 1.87 -2.23 6.73
CA GLY A 502 0.44 -2.06 7.01
C GLY A 502 -0.30 -0.99 6.18
N LEU A 503 0.32 -0.42 5.15
CA LEU A 503 -0.24 0.65 4.32
C LEU A 503 -1.36 0.12 3.41
N GLU A 504 -2.55 0.70 3.51
CA GLU A 504 -3.70 0.27 2.70
C GLU A 504 -3.59 0.76 1.24
N THR A 505 -3.09 -0.10 0.34
CA THR A 505 -3.01 0.22 -1.09
C THR A 505 -4.11 -0.41 -1.93
N GLY A 506 -4.58 0.32 -2.94
CA GLY A 506 -5.56 -0.18 -3.91
C GLY A 506 -5.01 -1.21 -4.92
N ILE A 507 -3.69 -1.38 -4.99
CA ILE A 507 -3.03 -2.33 -5.91
C ILE A 507 -3.46 -3.75 -5.58
N SER A 508 -3.45 -4.13 -4.31
CA SER A 508 -3.82 -5.47 -3.81
C SER A 508 -5.22 -5.89 -4.26
N PHE A 509 -6.16 -4.94 -4.38
CA PHE A 509 -7.52 -5.21 -4.83
C PHE A 509 -7.61 -5.38 -6.36
N PHE A 510 -6.95 -4.52 -7.12
CA PHE A 510 -7.11 -4.46 -8.57
C PHE A 510 -6.16 -5.34 -9.35
N TRP A 511 -4.96 -5.61 -8.83
CA TRP A 511 -3.90 -6.33 -9.51
C TRP A 511 -3.54 -7.63 -8.78
N HIS A 512 -3.31 -8.68 -9.55
CA HIS A 512 -2.88 -9.97 -9.04
C HIS A 512 -1.90 -10.60 -10.03
N PRO A 513 -0.92 -11.40 -9.58
CA PRO A 513 -0.01 -12.08 -10.48
C PRO A 513 -0.77 -13.06 -11.40
N PRO A 514 -0.34 -13.22 -12.67
CA PRO A 514 -1.06 -14.04 -13.64
C PRO A 514 -0.95 -15.53 -13.31
N VAL A 515 -2.10 -16.22 -13.26
CA VAL A 515 -2.19 -17.62 -12.80
C VAL A 515 -1.82 -18.65 -13.89
N HIS A 516 -2.24 -18.42 -15.15
CA HIS A 516 -2.07 -19.41 -16.23
C HIS A 516 -0.71 -19.29 -16.95
N THR A 517 0.38 -19.66 -16.27
CA THR A 517 1.77 -19.59 -16.77
C THR A 517 2.38 -20.95 -17.17
N LEU A 518 1.58 -22.03 -17.24
CA LEU A 518 2.05 -23.40 -17.48
C LEU A 518 3.13 -23.89 -16.49
N GLY A 519 3.13 -23.36 -15.27
CA GLY A 519 4.12 -23.70 -14.24
C GLY A 519 5.49 -23.03 -14.42
N THR A 520 5.61 -22.07 -15.35
CA THR A 520 6.86 -21.33 -15.59
C THR A 520 6.99 -20.06 -14.76
N GLY A 521 5.89 -19.56 -14.18
CA GLY A 521 5.87 -18.28 -13.45
C GLY A 521 6.06 -17.04 -14.33
N SER A 522 6.25 -17.19 -15.64
CA SER A 522 6.62 -16.05 -16.50
C SER A 522 5.40 -15.26 -17.00
N PRO A 523 5.41 -13.90 -16.89
CA PRO A 523 4.30 -13.08 -17.35
C PRO A 523 4.14 -13.10 -18.89
N PHE A 524 5.25 -13.26 -19.62
CA PHE A 524 5.23 -13.37 -21.09
C PHE A 524 4.44 -14.58 -21.58
N ILE A 525 4.58 -15.74 -20.92
CA ILE A 525 3.86 -16.96 -21.32
C ILE A 525 2.37 -16.79 -21.04
N ALA A 526 2.00 -16.22 -19.88
CA ALA A 526 0.61 -15.89 -19.58
C ALA A 526 -0.01 -14.98 -20.65
N LEU A 527 0.69 -13.91 -21.04
CA LEU A 527 0.22 -12.99 -22.09
C LEU A 527 -0.03 -13.71 -23.41
N ILE A 528 0.92 -14.54 -23.87
CA ILE A 528 0.80 -15.28 -25.13
C ILE A 528 -0.39 -16.24 -25.10
N ILE A 529 -0.56 -16.98 -23.99
CA ILE A 529 -1.67 -17.94 -23.85
C ILE A 529 -3.00 -17.21 -23.93
N SER A 530 -3.17 -16.11 -23.20
CA SER A 530 -4.40 -15.32 -23.23
C SER A 530 -4.71 -14.76 -24.61
N VAL A 531 -3.72 -14.20 -25.30
CA VAL A 531 -3.89 -13.69 -26.67
C VAL A 531 -4.30 -14.81 -27.63
N VAL A 532 -3.61 -15.96 -27.57
CA VAL A 532 -3.92 -17.11 -28.42
C VAL A 532 -5.32 -17.63 -28.14
N PHE A 533 -5.73 -17.74 -26.86
CA PHE A 533 -7.05 -18.19 -26.48
C PHE A 533 -8.16 -17.29 -27.05
N ILE A 534 -8.06 -15.98 -26.84
CA ILE A 534 -9.07 -15.03 -27.34
C ILE A 534 -9.12 -15.02 -28.88
N LEU A 535 -7.97 -15.11 -29.55
CA LEU A 535 -7.92 -15.20 -31.02
C LEU A 535 -8.56 -16.49 -31.54
N VAL A 536 -8.22 -17.64 -30.96
CA VAL A 536 -8.80 -18.94 -31.34
C VAL A 536 -10.32 -18.94 -31.12
N PHE A 537 -10.77 -18.39 -29.99
CA PHE A 537 -12.19 -18.25 -29.69
C PHE A 537 -12.90 -17.35 -30.71
N SER A 538 -12.33 -16.18 -31.01
CA SER A 538 -12.86 -15.22 -31.99
C SER A 538 -12.97 -15.84 -33.39
N VAL A 539 -11.90 -16.50 -33.86
CA VAL A 539 -11.88 -17.19 -35.16
C VAL A 539 -12.91 -18.31 -35.20
N SER A 540 -13.04 -19.10 -34.12
CA SER A 540 -14.02 -20.18 -34.02
C SER A 540 -15.45 -19.64 -34.16
N MET A 541 -15.77 -18.53 -33.48
CA MET A 541 -17.09 -17.90 -33.57
C MET A 541 -17.37 -17.35 -34.97
N ILE A 542 -16.39 -16.69 -35.60
CA ILE A 542 -16.52 -16.23 -37.00
C ILE A 542 -16.81 -17.41 -37.93
N LEU A 543 -16.07 -18.51 -37.80
CA LEU A 543 -16.27 -19.71 -38.62
C LEU A 543 -17.67 -20.31 -38.42
N ILE A 544 -18.17 -20.39 -37.18
CA ILE A 544 -19.53 -20.84 -36.89
C ILE A 544 -20.55 -19.94 -37.59
N GLY A 545 -20.42 -18.62 -37.46
CA GLY A 545 -21.29 -17.65 -38.14
C GLY A 545 -21.30 -17.82 -39.66
N GLN A 546 -20.13 -18.00 -40.27
CA GLN A 546 -19.99 -18.26 -41.70
C GLN A 546 -20.67 -19.55 -42.15
N LEU A 547 -20.49 -20.64 -41.41
CA LEU A 547 -21.06 -21.95 -41.73
C LEU A 547 -22.59 -21.94 -41.67
N ILE A 548 -23.17 -21.28 -40.66
CA ILE A 548 -24.61 -21.19 -40.48
C ILE A 548 -25.23 -20.38 -41.61
N PHE A 549 -24.65 -19.23 -41.93
CA PHE A 549 -25.17 -18.36 -42.98
C PHE A 549 -25.04 -18.96 -44.38
N ARG A 550 -24.03 -19.79 -44.62
CA ARG A 550 -23.92 -20.54 -45.88
C ARG A 550 -25.13 -21.45 -46.14
N LYS A 551 -25.69 -22.04 -45.08
CA LYS A 551 -26.80 -23.01 -45.15
C LYS A 551 -28.19 -22.37 -45.04
N LYS A 552 -28.29 -21.10 -44.65
CA LYS A 552 -29.57 -20.42 -44.44
C LYS A 552 -30.19 -20.05 -45.79
N GLU A 553 -31.42 -20.49 -46.03
CA GLU A 553 -32.21 -20.05 -47.18
C GLU A 553 -32.68 -18.61 -46.94
N ILE A 554 -32.48 -17.76 -47.95
CA ILE A 554 -32.87 -16.35 -47.92
C ILE A 554 -34.22 -16.32 -48.63
N MET A 555 -35.31 -16.28 -47.84
CA MET A 555 -36.65 -16.03 -48.37
C MET A 555 -36.88 -14.55 -48.62
#